data_AF-A0A2K4FBH6-F1
#
_entry.id   AF-A0A2K4FBH6-F1
#
_cell.length_a   1.000
_cell.length_b   1.000
_cell.length_c   1.000
_cell.angle_alpha   90.00
_cell.angle_beta   90.00
_cell.angle_gamma   90.00
#
_symmetry.space_group_name_H-M   'P 1'
#
loop_
_entity.id
_entity.type
_entity.pdbx_description
1 polymer ?
#
loop_
_entity_poly.entity_id
_entity_poly.type
_entity_poly.pdbx_seq_one_letter_code
_entity_poly.pdbx_strand_id
1 'polypeptide(L)'
;MSKKVQDIGNQYTSYENKKKKRIQAKKRVVRRRMTFIGGLLLLVIIVLSIMVVAQKHQNDHDAHIRQQKEQKYQKQQDEELALKEKLNNLNKKSYIKKVARDDYYLSNDGEVIFKLPDDQSKKDDSGSKDDKK
;
A
#
# COMPACT_ATOMS: atom_id res chain seq x y z
N MET A 1 42.01 24.59 -57.50
CA MET A 1 41.50 25.75 -58.27
C MET A 1 40.02 25.97 -57.89
N SER A 2 39.73 26.89 -56.96
CA SER A 2 38.35 27.21 -56.55
C SER A 2 37.78 28.27 -57.50
N LYS A 3 36.75 27.91 -58.29
CA LYS A 3 36.09 28.84 -59.22
C LYS A 3 35.27 29.85 -58.41
N LYS A 4 35.76 31.09 -58.33
CA LYS A 4 35.02 32.22 -57.77
C LYS A 4 33.90 32.60 -58.75
N VAL A 5 32.70 32.11 -58.51
CA VAL A 5 31.51 32.50 -59.28
C VAL A 5 31.18 33.94 -58.91
N GLN A 6 31.44 34.87 -59.84
CA GLN A 6 31.03 36.27 -59.72
C GLN A 6 29.55 36.39 -60.08
N ASP A 7 28.79 37.07 -59.22
CA ASP A 7 27.38 37.37 -59.45
C ASP A 7 27.29 38.31 -60.67
N ILE A 8 26.67 37.83 -61.75
CA ILE A 8 26.39 38.67 -62.93
C ILE A 8 25.41 39.70 -62.43
N GLY A 9 25.81 40.98 -62.40
CA GLY A 9 25.08 42.11 -61.81
C GLY A 9 23.73 42.41 -62.47
N ASN A 10 22.83 41.43 -62.45
CA ASN A 10 21.51 41.47 -63.05
C ASN A 10 20.50 41.88 -61.97
N GLN A 11 19.68 42.90 -62.27
CA GLN A 11 18.70 43.41 -61.32
C GLN A 11 17.67 42.32 -60.92
N TYR A 12 17.32 41.43 -61.86
CA TYR A 12 16.39 40.33 -61.61
C TYR A 12 16.93 39.30 -60.61
N THR A 13 18.19 38.86 -60.76
CA THR A 13 18.82 37.90 -59.83
C THR A 13 19.01 38.52 -58.46
N SER A 14 19.32 39.81 -58.38
CA SER A 14 19.44 40.53 -57.11
C SER A 14 18.13 40.57 -56.32
N TYR A 15 16.99 40.76 -57.00
CA TYR A 15 15.67 40.80 -56.38
C TYR A 15 15.25 39.43 -55.85
N GLU A 16 15.40 38.39 -56.67
CA GLU A 16 15.11 37.01 -56.29
C GLU A 16 16.02 36.53 -55.13
N ASN A 17 17.30 36.89 -55.15
CA ASN A 17 18.23 36.59 -54.07
C ASN A 17 17.85 37.31 -52.77
N LYS A 18 17.41 38.58 -52.82
CA LYS A 18 16.88 39.30 -51.65
C LYS A 18 15.61 38.64 -51.11
N LYS A 19 14.68 38.22 -51.98
CA LYS A 19 13.46 37.50 -51.59
C LYS A 19 13.78 36.17 -50.92
N LYS A 20 14.68 35.37 -51.49
CA LYS A 20 15.18 34.11 -50.91
C LYS A 20 15.85 34.33 -49.56
N LYS A 21 16.72 35.35 -49.41
CA LYS A 21 17.35 35.71 -48.13
C LYS A 21 16.31 36.09 -47.06
N ARG A 22 15.28 36.87 -47.41
CA ARG A 22 14.18 37.21 -46.48
C ARG A 22 13.39 35.98 -46.04
N ILE A 23 13.06 35.07 -46.96
CA ILE A 23 12.36 33.83 -46.64
C ILE A 23 13.22 32.92 -45.76
N GLN A 24 14.52 32.78 -46.05
CA GLN A 24 15.44 31.99 -45.25
C GLN A 24 15.64 32.58 -43.85
N ALA A 25 15.72 33.91 -43.72
CA ALA A 25 15.78 34.60 -42.44
C ALA A 25 14.52 34.32 -41.60
N LYS A 26 13.32 34.45 -42.20
CA LYS A 26 12.06 34.09 -41.53
C LYS A 26 12.03 32.61 -41.11
N LYS A 27 12.39 31.68 -42.00
CA LYS A 27 12.46 30.25 -41.69
C LYS A 27 13.47 29.92 -40.59
N ARG A 28 14.58 30.66 -40.49
CA ARG A 28 15.58 30.48 -39.43
C ARG A 28 15.02 30.89 -38.08
N VAL A 29 14.32 32.01 -38.00
CA VAL A 29 13.65 32.46 -36.76
C VAL A 29 12.56 31.48 -36.34
N VAL A 30 11.71 31.05 -37.28
CA VAL A 30 10.65 30.07 -37.00
C VAL A 30 11.23 28.74 -36.53
N ARG A 31 12.25 28.20 -37.21
CA ARG A 31 12.92 26.96 -36.76
C ARG A 31 13.51 27.09 -35.36
N ARG A 32 14.14 28.22 -35.04
CA ARG A 32 14.70 28.46 -33.70
C ARG A 32 13.60 28.43 -32.63
N ARG A 33 12.46 29.09 -32.89
CA ARG A 33 11.29 29.07 -31.99
C ARG A 33 10.70 27.66 -31.86
N MET A 34 10.58 26.93 -32.98
CA MET A 34 10.06 25.56 -33.01
C MET A 34 10.95 24.58 -32.24
N THR A 35 12.28 24.73 -32.31
CA THR A 35 13.21 23.88 -31.54
C THR A 35 13.14 24.16 -30.04
N PHE A 36 12.93 25.42 -29.63
CA PHE A 36 12.72 25.74 -28.21
C PHE A 36 11.41 25.16 -27.69
N ILE A 37 10.30 25.38 -28.40
CA ILE A 37 8.98 24.87 -28.01
C ILE A 37 8.98 23.33 -28.04
N GLY A 38 9.52 22.74 -29.10
CA GLY A 38 9.65 21.29 -29.23
C GLY A 38 10.52 20.68 -28.13
N GLY A 39 11.67 21.30 -27.82
CA GLY A 39 12.53 20.86 -26.72
C GLY A 39 11.86 20.96 -25.35
N LEU A 40 11.11 22.03 -25.11
CA LEU A 40 10.36 22.22 -23.87
C LEU A 40 9.24 21.18 -23.73
N LEU A 41 8.53 20.88 -24.83
CA LEU A 41 7.49 19.85 -24.87
C LEU A 41 8.09 18.45 -24.66
N LEU A 42 9.26 18.17 -25.24
CA LEU A 42 9.98 16.91 -25.05
C LEU A 42 10.42 16.75 -23.58
N LEU A 43 10.89 17.82 -22.94
CA LEU A 43 11.25 17.82 -21.52
C LEU A 43 10.01 17.50 -20.65
N VAL A 44 8.87 18.12 -20.93
CA VAL A 44 7.60 17.82 -20.25
C VAL A 44 7.22 16.35 -20.41
N ILE A 45 7.32 15.79 -21.62
CA ILE A 45 7.04 14.36 -21.88
C ILE A 45 7.95 13.45 -21.06
N ILE A 46 9.25 13.77 -20.95
CA ILE A 46 10.20 12.98 -20.17
C ILE A 46 9.82 13.00 -18.68
N VAL A 47 9.51 14.18 -18.13
CA VAL A 47 9.09 14.33 -16.73
C VAL A 47 7.80 13.55 -16.45
N LEU A 48 6.80 13.66 -17.34
CA LEU A 48 5.55 12.91 -17.22
C LEU A 48 5.78 11.40 -17.31
N SER A 49 6.66 10.95 -18.20
CA SER A 49 7.00 9.52 -18.34
C SER A 49 7.62 8.97 -17.06
N ILE A 50 8.55 9.71 -16.44
CA ILE A 50 9.17 9.34 -15.15
C ILE A 50 8.10 9.28 -14.05
N MET A 51 7.20 10.26 -14.00
CA MET A 51 6.13 10.33 -13.02
C MET A 51 5.15 9.15 -13.13
N VAL A 52 4.78 8.75 -14.35
CA VAL A 52 3.90 7.60 -14.60
C VAL A 52 4.54 6.28 -14.16
N VAL A 53 5.83 6.09 -14.47
CA VAL A 53 6.57 4.89 -14.03
C VAL A 53 6.67 4.85 -12.50
N ALA A 54 6.96 5.98 -11.85
CA ALA A 54 7.01 6.07 -10.39
C ALA A 54 5.63 5.83 -9.74
N GLN A 55 4.53 6.30 -10.35
CA GLN A 55 3.17 6.03 -9.88
C GLN A 55 2.78 4.56 -10.02
N LYS A 56 3.15 3.90 -11.12
CA LYS A 56 2.91 2.46 -11.28
C LYS A 56 3.58 1.65 -10.16
N HIS A 57 4.84 1.95 -9.86
CA HIS A 57 5.57 1.29 -8.78
C HIS A 57 4.93 1.54 -7.41
N GLN A 58 4.45 2.76 -7.13
CA GLN A 58 3.77 3.06 -5.88
C GLN A 58 2.40 2.38 -5.78
N ASN A 59 1.64 2.31 -6.87
CA ASN A 59 0.30 1.72 -6.85
C ASN A 59 0.32 0.20 -6.62
N ASP A 60 1.31 -0.51 -7.16
CA ASP A 60 1.49 -1.95 -6.89
C ASP A 60 1.89 -2.19 -5.44
N HIS A 61 2.74 -1.33 -4.87
CA HIS A 61 3.11 -1.39 -3.46
C HIS A 61 1.93 -1.11 -2.53
N ASP A 62 1.10 -0.13 -2.88
CA ASP A 62 -0.10 0.22 -2.12
C ASP A 62 -1.17 -0.88 -2.18
N ALA A 63 -1.30 -1.59 -3.30
CA ALA A 63 -2.22 -2.73 -3.42
C ALA A 63 -1.85 -3.86 -2.45
N HIS A 64 -0.55 -4.20 -2.36
CA HIS A 64 -0.07 -5.20 -1.42
C HIS A 64 -0.22 -4.75 0.05
N ILE A 65 0.09 -3.49 0.35
CA ILE A 65 -0.08 -2.95 1.70
C ILE A 65 -1.57 -2.93 2.10
N ARG A 66 -2.47 -2.56 1.19
CA ARG A 66 -3.92 -2.61 1.43
C ARG A 66 -4.38 -4.03 1.75
N GLN A 67 -3.98 -5.02 0.96
CA GLN A 67 -4.37 -6.41 1.20
C GLN A 67 -3.83 -6.95 2.54
N GLN A 68 -2.58 -6.63 2.90
CA GLN A 68 -2.02 -7.04 4.18
C GLN A 68 -2.70 -6.34 5.37
N LYS A 69 -3.03 -5.05 5.24
CA LYS A 69 -3.79 -4.32 6.27
C LYS A 69 -5.19 -4.88 6.44
N GLU A 70 -5.87 -5.21 5.35
CA GLU A 70 -7.21 -5.83 5.37
C GLU A 70 -7.16 -7.17 6.10
N GLN A 71 -6.19 -8.04 5.77
CA GLN A 71 -6.03 -9.33 6.46
C GLN A 71 -5.71 -9.18 7.94
N LYS A 72 -4.86 -8.22 8.33
CA LYS A 72 -4.57 -7.93 9.73
C LYS A 72 -5.80 -7.41 10.48
N TYR A 73 -6.57 -6.55 9.84
CA TYR A 73 -7.80 -5.98 10.40
C TYR A 73 -8.86 -7.06 10.62
N GLN A 74 -9.05 -7.98 9.66
CA GLN A 74 -9.97 -9.10 9.81
C GLN A 74 -9.54 -10.04 10.94
N LYS A 75 -8.25 -10.39 11.03
CA LYS A 75 -7.74 -11.20 12.15
C LYS A 75 -7.97 -10.54 13.51
N GLN A 76 -7.77 -9.23 13.61
CA GLN A 76 -8.03 -8.48 14.84
C GLN A 76 -9.52 -8.46 15.19
N GLN A 77 -10.41 -8.29 14.21
CA GLN A 77 -11.86 -8.37 14.43
C GLN A 77 -12.27 -9.76 14.92
N ASP A 78 -11.77 -10.83 14.29
CA ASP A 78 -12.06 -12.20 14.70
C ASP A 78 -11.57 -12.47 16.13
N GLU A 79 -10.38 -11.96 16.47
CA GLU A 79 -9.82 -12.06 17.81
C GLU A 79 -10.64 -11.28 18.84
N GLU A 80 -11.09 -10.06 18.52
CA GLU A 80 -11.99 -9.29 19.38
C GLU A 80 -13.34 -9.98 19.59
N LEU A 81 -13.93 -10.57 18.54
CA LEU A 81 -15.16 -11.34 18.62
C LEU A 81 -15.00 -12.57 19.53
N ALA A 82 -13.91 -13.33 19.36
CA ALA A 82 -13.60 -14.48 20.19
C ALA A 82 -13.35 -14.09 21.66
N LEU A 83 -12.63 -12.98 21.90
CA LEU A 83 -12.40 -12.43 23.24
C LEU A 83 -13.69 -11.96 23.89
N LYS A 84 -14.57 -11.30 23.13
CA LYS A 84 -15.88 -10.83 23.61
C LYS A 84 -16.82 -11.99 23.93
N GLU A 85 -16.78 -13.05 23.15
CA GLU A 85 -17.52 -14.28 23.43
C GLU A 85 -17.00 -14.97 24.71
N LYS A 86 -15.68 -15.09 24.87
CA LYS A 86 -15.06 -15.59 26.10
C LYS A 86 -15.43 -14.74 27.31
N LEU A 87 -15.40 -13.42 27.19
CA LEU A 87 -15.78 -12.50 28.26
C LEU A 87 -17.26 -12.66 28.63
N ASN A 88 -18.14 -12.78 27.63
CA ASN A 88 -19.56 -13.02 27.86
C ASN A 88 -19.80 -14.39 28.52
N ASN A 89 -19.04 -15.42 28.16
CA ASN A 89 -19.12 -16.73 28.79
C ASN A 89 -18.59 -16.71 30.23
N LEU A 90 -17.51 -15.98 30.52
CA LEU A 90 -17.00 -15.77 31.89
C LEU A 90 -17.99 -14.99 32.75
N ASN A 91 -18.63 -13.96 32.22
CA ASN A 91 -19.59 -13.13 32.96
C ASN A 91 -20.94 -13.82 33.20
N LYS A 92 -21.21 -14.98 32.57
CA LYS A 92 -22.42 -15.75 32.88
C LYS A 92 -22.24 -16.46 34.21
N LYS A 93 -23.08 -16.08 35.19
CA LYS A 93 -23.21 -16.71 36.52
C LYS A 93 -23.36 -18.24 36.45
N SER A 94 -23.88 -18.79 35.34
CA SER A 94 -23.99 -20.23 35.10
C SER A 94 -22.64 -20.91 34.86
N TYR A 95 -21.69 -20.26 34.18
CA TYR A 95 -20.34 -20.79 33.96
C TYR A 95 -19.54 -20.81 35.25
N ILE A 96 -19.58 -19.72 36.02
CA ILE A 96 -18.96 -19.64 37.37
C ILE A 96 -19.52 -20.72 38.30
N LYS A 97 -20.85 -20.93 38.29
CA LYS A 97 -21.48 -21.99 39.08
C LYS A 97 -21.04 -23.39 38.62
N LYS A 98 -20.82 -23.59 37.32
CA LYS A 98 -20.33 -24.86 36.77
C LYS A 98 -18.89 -25.13 37.19
N VAL A 99 -17.99 -24.16 37.05
CA VAL A 99 -16.60 -24.27 37.54
C VAL A 99 -16.55 -24.51 39.04
N ALA A 100 -17.37 -23.81 39.83
CA ALA A 100 -17.45 -24.03 41.27
C ALA A 100 -17.95 -25.44 41.63
N ARG A 101 -18.84 -26.04 40.82
CA ARG A 101 -19.29 -27.42 41.00
C ARG A 101 -18.24 -28.45 40.58
N ASP A 102 -17.60 -28.23 39.44
CA ASP A 102 -16.65 -29.17 38.84
C ASP A 102 -15.30 -29.19 39.59
N ASP A 103 -14.73 -28.02 39.92
CA ASP A 103 -13.40 -27.92 40.53
C ASP A 103 -13.45 -27.84 42.06
N TYR A 104 -14.45 -27.14 42.60
CA TYR A 104 -14.56 -26.84 44.04
C TYR A 104 -15.66 -27.63 44.75
N TYR A 105 -16.40 -28.50 44.05
CA TYR A 105 -17.47 -29.32 44.61
C TYR A 105 -18.49 -28.48 45.40
N LEU A 106 -18.85 -27.31 44.87
CA LEU A 106 -19.84 -26.43 45.49
C LEU A 106 -21.26 -26.94 45.22
N SER A 107 -21.99 -27.29 46.27
CA SER A 107 -23.38 -27.75 46.24
C SER A 107 -24.32 -26.69 46.83
N ASN A 108 -25.58 -26.64 46.37
CA ASN A 108 -26.59 -25.78 47.02
C ASN A 108 -27.23 -26.49 48.22
N ASP A 109 -27.96 -25.74 49.04
CA ASP A 109 -28.69 -26.28 50.19
C ASP A 109 -29.65 -27.41 49.78
N GLY A 110 -29.40 -28.62 50.30
CA GLY A 110 -30.19 -29.82 50.03
C GLY A 110 -29.65 -30.76 48.93
N GLU A 111 -28.56 -30.42 48.24
CA GLU A 111 -27.90 -31.27 47.23
C GLU A 111 -26.75 -32.11 47.86
N VAL A 112 -26.68 -33.42 47.57
CA VAL A 112 -25.65 -34.36 48.07
C VAL A 112 -24.62 -34.68 46.98
N ILE A 113 -23.33 -34.48 47.26
CA ILE A 113 -22.24 -34.73 46.29
C ILE A 113 -21.64 -36.13 46.48
N PHE A 114 -21.60 -36.91 45.40
CA PHE A 114 -20.90 -38.20 45.35
C PHE A 114 -19.56 -38.04 44.64
N LYS A 115 -18.46 -38.38 45.32
CA LYS A 115 -17.12 -38.41 44.73
C LYS A 115 -16.88 -39.79 44.15
N LEU A 116 -16.73 -39.89 42.84
CA LEU A 116 -16.34 -41.15 42.20
C LEU A 116 -14.83 -41.40 42.41
N PRO A 117 -14.39 -42.66 42.52
CA PRO A 117 -12.98 -42.98 42.73
C PRO A 117 -12.06 -42.46 41.61
N ASP A 118 -12.57 -42.32 40.39
CA ASP A 118 -11.82 -41.78 39.25
C ASP A 118 -11.50 -40.28 39.37
N ASP A 119 -12.28 -39.51 40.14
CA ASP A 119 -12.07 -38.07 40.34
C ASP A 119 -10.97 -37.74 41.37
N GLN A 120 -10.49 -38.73 42.13
CA GLN A 120 -9.32 -38.56 43.01
C GLN A 120 -8.06 -38.27 42.17
N SER A 121 -7.95 -38.87 40.99
CA SER A 121 -6.79 -38.75 40.11
C SER A 121 -6.58 -37.35 39.51
N LYS A 122 -7.63 -36.52 39.45
CA LYS A 122 -7.57 -35.17 38.86
C LYS A 122 -7.21 -34.06 39.86
N LYS A 123 -7.38 -34.31 41.16
CA LYS A 123 -7.07 -33.31 42.20
C LYS A 123 -5.59 -33.17 42.49
N ASP A 124 -4.84 -34.26 42.33
CA ASP A 124 -3.43 -34.27 42.69
C ASP A 124 -2.54 -33.55 41.66
N ASP A 125 -3.07 -33.21 40.48
CA ASP A 125 -2.31 -32.56 39.39
C ASP A 125 -2.46 -31.03 39.34
N SER A 126 -3.42 -30.44 40.07
CA SER A 126 -3.72 -28.99 40.02
C SER A 126 -3.29 -28.19 41.26
N GLY A 127 -2.81 -28.86 42.31
CA GLY A 127 -2.46 -28.23 43.60
C GLY A 127 -0.98 -27.95 43.86
N SER A 128 -0.06 -28.18 42.91
CA SER A 128 1.40 -28.13 43.19
C SER A 128 2.23 -27.33 42.16
N LYS A 129 1.68 -26.21 41.66
CA LYS A 129 2.45 -25.21 40.88
C LYS A 129 2.16 -23.80 41.37
N ASP A 130 2.42 -23.55 42.64
CA ASP A 130 2.74 -22.21 43.15
C ASP A 130 3.43 -22.42 44.50
N ASP A 131 4.75 -22.67 44.44
CA ASP A 131 5.73 -22.28 45.46
C ASP A 131 7.11 -22.83 45.09
N LYS A 132 7.82 -22.13 44.19
CA LYS A 132 9.28 -22.03 44.26
C LYS A 132 9.80 -20.81 43.49
N LYS A 133 10.27 -19.87 44.32
CA LYS A 133 11.31 -18.85 44.11
C LYS A 133 12.24 -19.07 42.92
#